data_AF-A0A923M885-F1
#
_entry.id   AF-A0A923M885-F1
#
_cell.length_a   1.000
_cell.length_b   1.000
_cell.length_c   1.000
_cell.angle_alpha   90.00
_cell.angle_beta   90.00
_cell.angle_gamma   90.00
#
_symmetry.space_group_name_H-M   'P 1'
#
loop_
_entity.id
_entity.type
_entity.pdbx_description
1 polymer ?
#
loop_
_entity_poly.entity_id
_entity_poly.type
_entity_poly.pdbx_seq_one_letter_code
_entity_poly.pdbx_strand_id
1 'polypeptide(L)'
;MPALHVKLANVFSLPQDDLLRDRTYRRLWLSILISSFGAQITMLALPLTAAVMLQATPTQMGLLTAMEIAPFVLFSLPSGVWLDRVKKLPVYIAGEALVACILATVPLVWWLGALNMPYLYFVAFVIGCVFVTAGTAAQIVLTQVVPRARLVDAHAKNALAGAIADVTGPGAAGALIRLVGAPLALLADAFLLGASVWILRGLKIEEPPHAIVRAPFWPSLKEGVRFVAGVRLLWVMAALVGTWQLCHHGAMVVQILYATRELGLNEKEVGLCYIGLGVGTVAAGAFGPKVARRIGVGNTLLLGFAICGIGWLQLAAIQSKFWGTMAFVTMLLCFGMGAVLIFINFLALRQAVTPQHLLGRMTSTMRWLILIPAAPGALIGGWLGEHFGLRWALAAGGVGSLSLAVAAYALSSLRHLRELPAKPHELQAA
;
A
#
# COMPACT_ATOMS: atom_id res chain seq x y z
N MET A 1 38.20 21.85 -24.70
CA MET A 1 37.90 20.89 -23.60
C MET A 1 37.37 21.45 -22.27
N PRO A 2 37.13 22.78 -22.03
CA PRO A 2 36.47 23.22 -20.79
C PRO A 2 34.92 23.26 -20.84
N ALA A 3 34.30 23.24 -22.02
CA ALA A 3 32.85 23.41 -22.17
C ALA A 3 32.00 22.15 -21.85
N LEU A 4 32.62 20.96 -21.76
CA LEU A 4 31.93 19.70 -21.47
C LEU A 4 31.82 19.41 -19.96
N HIS A 5 32.75 19.90 -19.14
CA HIS A 5 32.68 19.75 -17.67
C HIS A 5 31.58 20.61 -17.03
N VAL A 6 31.29 21.80 -17.60
CA VAL A 6 30.22 22.68 -17.11
C VAL A 6 28.82 22.11 -17.40
N LYS A 7 28.66 21.33 -18.48
CA LYS A 7 27.37 20.71 -18.81
C LYS A 7 27.02 19.52 -17.92
N LEU A 8 27.98 18.77 -17.39
CA LEU A 8 27.72 17.66 -16.47
C LEU A 8 27.47 18.13 -15.02
N ALA A 9 28.11 19.22 -14.59
CA ALA A 9 27.84 19.82 -13.28
C ALA A 9 26.41 20.39 -13.17
N ASN A 10 25.85 20.91 -14.28
CA ASN A 10 24.47 21.42 -14.33
C ASN A 10 23.38 20.35 -14.45
N VAL A 11 23.73 19.09 -14.73
CA VAL A 11 22.75 17.98 -14.75
C VAL A 11 22.40 17.52 -13.33
N PHE A 12 23.28 17.75 -12.36
CA PHE A 12 23.06 17.42 -10.94
C PHE A 12 22.76 18.63 -10.05
N SER A 13 22.77 19.85 -10.60
CA SER A 13 22.35 21.04 -9.86
C SER A 13 20.82 21.11 -9.83
N LEU A 14 20.23 20.94 -8.65
CA LEU A 14 18.80 21.18 -8.43
C LEU A 14 18.41 22.57 -8.96
N PRO A 15 17.31 22.72 -9.72
CA PRO A 15 16.78 24.02 -10.14
C PRO A 15 16.73 25.03 -8.99
N GLN A 16 16.88 26.33 -9.27
CA GLN A 16 16.90 27.36 -8.22
C GLN A 16 15.64 27.35 -7.34
N ASP A 17 14.50 27.01 -7.94
CA ASP A 17 13.23 26.89 -7.24
C ASP A 17 12.94 25.50 -6.68
N ASP A 18 13.84 24.52 -6.73
CA ASP A 18 13.54 23.14 -6.33
C ASP A 18 13.16 23.00 -4.84
N LEU A 19 12.08 22.26 -4.54
CA LEU A 19 11.64 21.96 -3.17
C LEU A 19 12.75 21.33 -2.32
N LEU A 20 13.65 20.54 -2.91
CA LEU A 20 14.76 19.91 -2.19
C LEU A 20 15.82 20.91 -1.70
N ARG A 21 15.77 22.17 -2.14
CA ARG A 21 16.58 23.25 -1.56
C ARG A 21 16.01 23.76 -0.24
N ASP A 22 14.70 23.65 -0.02
CA ASP A 22 14.07 23.97 1.25
C ASP A 22 14.51 22.95 2.32
N ARG A 23 15.10 23.44 3.41
CA ARG A 23 15.65 22.60 4.48
C ARG A 23 14.59 21.76 5.17
N THR A 24 13.39 22.31 5.37
CA THR A 24 12.26 21.64 6.03
C THR A 24 11.74 20.54 5.13
N TYR A 25 11.49 20.84 3.86
CA TYR A 25 11.02 19.85 2.90
C TYR A 25 12.05 18.75 2.65
N ARG A 26 13.34 19.10 2.49
CA ARG A 26 14.40 18.11 2.28
C ARG A 26 14.51 17.12 3.42
N ARG A 27 14.39 17.57 4.67
CA ARG A 27 14.38 16.68 5.85
C ARG A 27 13.18 15.74 5.83
N LEU A 28 11.99 16.25 5.51
CA LEU A 28 10.79 15.43 5.37
C LEU A 28 10.94 14.40 4.24
N TRP A 29 11.45 14.81 3.08
CA TRP A 29 11.66 13.94 1.93
C TRP A 29 12.69 12.83 2.22
N LEU A 30 13.79 13.16 2.91
CA LEU A 30 14.78 12.17 3.34
C LEU A 30 14.20 11.17 4.35
N SER A 31 13.39 11.65 5.30
CA SER A 31 12.66 10.81 6.25
C SER A 31 11.73 9.85 5.51
N ILE A 32 10.92 10.34 4.56
CA ILE A 32 10.04 9.49 3.73
C ILE A 32 10.85 8.45 2.96
N LEU A 33 11.95 8.82 2.31
CA LEU A 33 12.79 7.88 1.57
C LEU A 33 13.35 6.77 2.47
N ILE A 34 13.88 7.14 3.65
CA ILE A 34 14.45 6.20 4.62
C ILE A 34 13.37 5.26 5.17
N SER A 35 12.24 5.81 5.60
CA SER A 35 11.11 5.04 6.15
C SER A 35 10.48 4.14 5.08
N SER A 36 10.37 4.59 3.83
CA SER A 36 9.89 3.75 2.71
C SER A 36 10.84 2.60 2.40
N PHE A 37 12.16 2.83 2.44
CA PHE A 37 13.13 1.75 2.25
C PHE A 37 13.09 0.74 3.40
N GLY A 38 13.01 1.23 4.63
CA GLY A 38 12.84 0.39 5.83
C GLY A 38 11.58 -0.46 5.78
N ALA A 39 10.45 0.12 5.35
CA ALA A 39 9.20 -0.61 5.18
C ALA A 39 9.31 -1.81 4.22
N GLN A 40 10.16 -1.73 3.18
CA GLN A 40 10.43 -2.86 2.27
C GLN A 40 11.15 -4.01 2.97
N ILE A 41 12.00 -3.70 3.97
CA ILE A 41 12.64 -4.71 4.81
C ILE A 41 11.58 -5.41 5.66
N THR A 42 10.75 -4.65 6.38
CA THR A 42 9.69 -5.24 7.22
C THR A 42 8.66 -6.03 6.43
N MET A 43 8.29 -5.56 5.23
CA MET A 43 7.38 -6.24 4.31
C MET A 43 7.83 -7.66 3.97
N LEU A 44 9.14 -7.90 3.85
CA LEU A 44 9.68 -9.25 3.59
C LEU A 44 10.07 -9.98 4.88
N ALA A 45 10.74 -9.31 5.81
CA ALA A 45 11.32 -9.93 6.99
C ALA A 45 10.27 -10.44 7.97
N LEU A 46 9.16 -9.72 8.18
CA LEU A 46 8.11 -10.14 9.11
C LEU A 46 7.42 -11.44 8.64
N PRO A 47 6.89 -11.55 7.40
CA PRO A 47 6.29 -12.80 6.93
C PRO A 47 7.32 -13.92 6.72
N LEU A 48 8.57 -13.63 6.33
CA LEU A 48 9.62 -14.66 6.24
C LEU A 48 10.03 -15.18 7.62
N THR A 49 10.03 -14.33 8.66
CA THR A 49 10.24 -14.78 10.05
C THR A 49 9.16 -15.79 10.46
N ALA A 50 7.88 -15.47 10.18
CA ALA A 50 6.78 -16.40 10.44
C ALA A 50 6.93 -17.70 9.62
N ALA A 51 7.19 -17.60 8.33
CA ALA A 51 7.24 -18.74 7.42
C ALA A 51 8.43 -19.68 7.67
N VAL A 52 9.63 -19.14 7.92
CA VAL A 52 10.88 -19.92 7.99
C VAL A 52 11.26 -20.25 9.43
N MET A 53 11.13 -19.31 10.38
CA MET A 53 11.55 -19.55 11.77
C MET A 53 10.46 -20.23 12.59
N LEU A 54 9.20 -19.83 12.39
CA LEU A 54 8.06 -20.40 13.14
C LEU A 54 7.31 -21.49 12.36
N GLN A 55 7.71 -21.75 11.12
CA GLN A 55 7.04 -22.72 10.24
C GLN A 55 5.53 -22.47 10.14
N ALA A 56 5.13 -21.19 10.12
CA ALA A 56 3.74 -20.79 10.26
C ALA A 56 2.84 -21.46 9.22
N THR A 57 1.68 -21.96 9.64
CA THR A 57 0.71 -22.54 8.70
C THR A 57 0.09 -21.44 7.82
N PRO A 58 -0.52 -21.79 6.67
CA PRO A 58 -1.20 -20.79 5.85
C PRO A 58 -2.32 -20.05 6.60
N THR A 59 -3.07 -20.72 7.48
CA THR A 59 -4.08 -20.05 8.33
C THR A 59 -3.44 -19.07 9.31
N GLN A 60 -2.28 -19.43 9.89
CA GLN A 60 -1.52 -18.52 10.76
C GLN A 60 -1.01 -17.27 10.01
N MET A 61 -0.57 -17.43 8.77
CA MET A 61 -0.21 -16.29 7.90
C MET A 61 -1.42 -15.41 7.56
N GLY A 62 -2.58 -16.05 7.34
CA GLY A 62 -3.85 -15.35 7.14
C GLY A 62 -4.25 -14.53 8.36
N LEU A 63 -4.10 -15.10 9.56
CA LEU A 63 -4.36 -14.41 10.82
C LEU A 63 -3.37 -13.26 11.08
N LEU A 64 -2.09 -13.45 10.76
CA LEU A 64 -1.07 -12.38 10.85
C LEU A 64 -1.48 -11.17 10.01
N THR A 65 -1.84 -11.41 8.75
CA THR A 65 -2.27 -10.36 7.82
C THR A 65 -3.59 -9.72 8.28
N ALA A 66 -4.54 -10.52 8.79
CA ALA A 66 -5.78 -9.99 9.34
C ALA A 66 -5.55 -9.09 10.57
N MET A 67 -4.59 -9.44 11.44
CA MET A 67 -4.22 -8.62 12.60
C MET A 67 -3.54 -7.31 12.20
N GLU A 68 -2.78 -7.29 11.11
CA GLU A 68 -2.22 -6.06 10.52
C GLU A 68 -3.33 -5.12 9.99
N ILE A 69 -4.37 -5.69 9.37
CA ILE A 69 -5.47 -4.93 8.74
C ILE A 69 -6.51 -4.48 9.76
N ALA A 70 -6.75 -5.25 10.83
CA ALA A 70 -7.80 -5.00 11.81
C ALA A 70 -7.77 -3.57 12.39
N PRO A 71 -6.62 -3.00 12.81
CA PRO A 71 -6.53 -1.61 13.25
C PRO A 71 -7.07 -0.61 12.25
N PHE A 72 -6.89 -0.85 10.96
CA PHE A 72 -7.39 0.04 9.93
C PHE A 72 -8.93 0.03 9.90
N VAL A 73 -9.54 -1.14 9.98
CA VAL A 73 -11.01 -1.28 10.00
C VAL A 73 -11.60 -0.69 11.29
N LEU A 74 -10.93 -0.91 12.43
CA LEU A 74 -11.40 -0.48 13.74
C LEU A 74 -11.16 1.01 14.01
N PHE A 75 -10.01 1.54 13.61
CA PHE A 75 -9.53 2.84 14.05
C PHE A 75 -9.40 3.89 12.94
N SER A 76 -9.62 3.56 11.65
CA SER A 76 -9.49 4.56 10.58
C SER A 76 -10.42 5.76 10.74
N LEU A 77 -11.65 5.53 11.15
CA LEU A 77 -12.64 6.60 11.35
C LEU A 77 -12.35 7.41 12.64
N PRO A 78 -12.16 6.78 13.82
CA PRO A 78 -11.78 7.52 15.04
C PRO A 78 -10.45 8.29 14.91
N SER A 79 -9.45 7.68 14.26
CA SER A 79 -8.12 8.27 14.06
C SER A 79 -8.20 9.63 13.37
N GLY A 80 -9.03 9.77 12.33
CA GLY A 80 -9.22 11.05 11.63
C GLY A 80 -9.68 12.18 12.56
N VAL A 81 -10.72 11.92 13.37
CA VAL A 81 -11.24 12.93 14.32
C VAL A 81 -10.25 13.26 15.42
N TRP A 82 -9.49 12.26 15.87
CA TRP A 82 -8.44 12.49 16.85
C TRP A 82 -7.31 13.34 16.27
N LEU A 83 -6.86 13.03 15.04
CA LEU A 83 -5.83 13.78 14.32
C LEU A 83 -6.24 15.23 14.08
N ASP A 84 -7.53 15.51 13.86
CA ASP A 84 -8.03 16.89 13.74
C ASP A 84 -7.77 17.72 15.00
N ARG A 85 -7.66 17.10 16.19
CA ARG A 85 -7.52 17.80 17.49
C ARG A 85 -6.09 17.93 17.98
N VAL A 86 -5.17 17.14 17.43
CA VAL A 86 -3.76 17.11 17.87
C VAL A 86 -2.85 17.71 16.81
N LYS A 87 -1.60 17.98 17.20
CA LYS A 87 -0.52 18.34 16.27
C LYS A 87 -0.07 17.10 15.51
N LYS A 88 0.18 17.21 14.20
CA LYS A 88 0.35 16.02 13.33
C LYS A 88 1.79 15.53 13.34
N LEU A 89 2.75 16.46 13.40
CA LEU A 89 4.17 16.11 13.43
C LEU A 89 4.57 15.26 14.66
N PRO A 90 4.14 15.56 15.90
CA PRO A 90 4.45 14.71 17.05
C PRO A 90 3.85 13.29 16.92
N VAL A 91 2.63 13.16 16.38
CA VAL A 91 2.00 11.86 16.15
C VAL A 91 2.78 11.05 15.13
N TYR A 92 3.24 11.69 14.05
CA TYR A 92 4.07 11.05 13.04
C TYR A 92 5.38 10.53 13.66
N ILE A 93 6.12 11.38 14.38
CA ILE A 93 7.40 11.01 15.02
C ILE A 93 7.20 9.91 16.07
N ALA A 94 6.16 9.99 16.90
CA ALA A 94 5.85 8.98 17.90
C ALA A 94 5.50 7.62 17.26
N GLY A 95 4.80 7.63 16.13
CA GLY A 95 4.49 6.44 15.36
C GLY A 95 5.74 5.75 14.82
N GLU A 96 6.62 6.49 14.14
CA GLU A 96 7.88 5.91 13.65
C GLU A 96 8.76 5.38 14.79
N ALA A 97 8.81 6.09 15.93
CA ALA A 97 9.52 5.61 17.12
C ALA A 97 8.90 4.33 17.69
N LEU A 98 7.56 4.23 17.73
CA LEU A 98 6.87 3.03 18.21
C LEU A 98 7.12 1.83 17.30
N VAL A 99 7.11 2.03 15.97
CA VAL A 99 7.45 0.97 15.01
C VAL A 99 8.91 0.55 15.16
N ALA A 100 9.83 1.50 15.31
CA ALA A 100 11.23 1.18 15.55
C ALA A 100 11.41 0.31 16.82
N CYS A 101 10.75 0.69 17.92
CA CYS A 101 10.80 -0.06 19.17
C CYS A 101 10.19 -1.45 19.04
N ILE A 102 8.98 -1.58 18.46
CA ILE A 102 8.32 -2.90 18.35
C ILE A 102 9.08 -3.82 17.39
N LEU A 103 9.65 -3.30 16.30
CA LEU A 103 10.48 -4.10 15.41
C LEU A 103 11.78 -4.55 16.08
N ALA A 104 12.42 -3.69 16.88
CA ALA A 104 13.61 -4.06 17.64
C ALA A 104 13.34 -5.13 18.71
N THR A 105 12.10 -5.23 19.21
CA THR A 105 11.74 -6.27 20.16
C THR A 105 11.62 -7.67 19.54
N VAL A 106 11.36 -7.79 18.22
CA VAL A 106 11.27 -9.10 17.54
C VAL A 106 12.56 -9.93 17.64
N PRO A 107 13.75 -9.42 17.26
CA PRO A 107 15.01 -10.16 17.39
C PRO A 107 15.41 -10.38 18.85
N LEU A 108 15.02 -9.49 19.78
CA LEU A 108 15.23 -9.69 21.21
C LEU A 108 14.44 -10.91 21.71
N VAL A 109 13.14 -10.98 21.40
CA VAL A 109 12.27 -12.10 21.79
C VAL A 109 12.69 -13.40 21.10
N TRP A 110 13.17 -13.32 19.87
CA TRP A 110 13.80 -14.44 19.16
C TRP A 110 15.06 -14.94 19.89
N TRP A 111 15.96 -14.04 20.29
CA TRP A 111 17.18 -14.40 21.00
C TRP A 111 16.91 -15.03 22.38
N LEU A 112 15.82 -14.60 23.04
CA LEU A 112 15.34 -15.18 24.29
C LEU A 112 14.62 -16.54 24.11
N GLY A 113 14.45 -17.02 22.88
CA GLY A 113 13.77 -18.28 22.58
C GLY A 113 12.25 -18.24 22.80
N ALA A 114 11.67 -17.05 22.97
CA ALA A 114 10.23 -16.88 23.28
C ALA A 114 9.38 -16.49 22.05
N LEU A 115 9.99 -16.42 20.86
CA LEU A 115 9.30 -16.03 19.63
C LEU A 115 8.22 -17.04 19.24
N ASN A 116 7.00 -16.56 19.06
CA ASN A 116 5.84 -17.36 18.68
C ASN A 116 4.86 -16.54 17.81
N MET A 117 3.89 -17.20 17.20
CA MET A 117 2.90 -16.54 16.33
C MET A 117 2.03 -15.52 17.06
N PRO A 118 1.49 -15.78 18.28
CA PRO A 118 0.77 -14.76 19.05
C PRO A 118 1.54 -13.45 19.24
N TYR A 119 2.85 -13.52 19.46
CA TYR A 119 3.69 -12.34 19.54
C TYR A 119 3.79 -11.60 18.19
N LEU A 120 3.98 -12.31 17.07
CA LEU A 120 3.98 -11.67 15.75
C LEU A 120 2.62 -11.05 15.39
N TYR A 121 1.50 -11.63 15.85
CA TYR A 121 0.17 -11.03 15.72
C TYR A 121 0.07 -9.71 16.47
N PHE A 122 0.61 -9.65 17.69
CA PHE A 122 0.69 -8.42 18.47
C PHE A 122 1.53 -7.36 17.75
N VAL A 123 2.71 -7.73 17.25
CA VAL A 123 3.59 -6.83 16.47
C VAL A 123 2.85 -6.28 15.25
N ALA A 124 2.23 -7.15 14.44
CA ALA A 124 1.46 -6.75 13.26
C ALA A 124 0.30 -5.82 13.60
N PHE A 125 -0.43 -6.09 14.69
CA PHE A 125 -1.51 -5.21 15.17
C PHE A 125 -1.00 -3.84 15.60
N VAL A 126 0.13 -3.76 16.31
CA VAL A 126 0.75 -2.48 16.69
C VAL A 126 1.19 -1.71 15.45
N ILE A 127 1.81 -2.38 14.48
CA ILE A 127 2.20 -1.78 13.19
C ILE A 127 0.97 -1.22 12.46
N GLY A 128 -0.12 -1.99 12.37
CA GLY A 128 -1.38 -1.53 11.79
C GLY A 128 -1.97 -0.30 12.50
N CYS A 129 -1.92 -0.25 13.84
CA CYS A 129 -2.33 0.92 14.63
C CYS A 129 -1.50 2.17 14.28
N VAL A 130 -0.20 2.01 14.07
CA VAL A 130 0.67 3.12 13.66
C VAL A 130 0.37 3.55 12.22
N PHE A 131 0.20 2.61 11.29
CA PHE A 131 -0.12 2.94 9.89
C PHE A 131 -1.40 3.76 9.77
N VAL A 132 -2.45 3.41 10.53
CA VAL A 132 -3.73 4.13 10.47
C VAL A 132 -3.67 5.52 11.12
N THR A 133 -2.83 5.71 12.14
CA THR A 133 -2.69 6.98 12.87
C THR A 133 -1.55 7.83 12.30
N ALA A 134 -0.30 7.47 12.59
CA ALA A 134 0.90 8.18 12.16
C ALA A 134 1.07 8.22 10.64
N GLY A 135 0.67 7.17 9.91
CA GLY A 135 0.69 7.19 8.45
C GLY A 135 -0.24 8.27 7.87
N THR A 136 -1.43 8.46 8.46
CA THR A 136 -2.33 9.56 8.09
C THR A 136 -1.75 10.92 8.50
N ALA A 137 -1.13 11.02 9.68
CA ALA A 137 -0.47 12.23 10.15
C ALA A 137 0.68 12.67 9.21
N ALA A 138 1.50 11.72 8.74
CA ALA A 138 2.61 11.97 7.80
C ALA A 138 2.12 12.60 6.48
N GLN A 139 0.99 12.11 5.94
CA GLN A 139 0.38 12.68 4.74
C GLN A 139 -0.09 14.12 4.97
N ILE A 140 -0.65 14.43 6.15
CA ILE A 140 -1.09 15.79 6.49
C ILE A 140 0.12 16.72 6.64
N VAL A 141 1.17 16.27 7.35
CA VAL A 141 2.43 17.01 7.55
C VAL A 141 3.02 17.48 6.23
N LEU A 142 3.03 16.64 5.18
CA LEU A 142 3.49 17.04 3.85
C LEU A 142 2.77 18.28 3.32
N THR A 143 1.44 18.30 3.46
CA THR A 143 0.61 19.40 2.96
C THR A 143 0.73 20.67 3.80
N GLN A 144 1.24 20.56 5.03
CA GLN A 144 1.54 21.70 5.91
C GLN A 144 2.93 22.29 5.65
N VAL A 145 3.89 21.47 5.19
CA VAL A 145 5.27 21.92 4.89
C VAL A 145 5.34 22.65 3.53
N VAL A 146 4.51 22.27 2.57
CA VAL A 146 4.60 22.78 1.20
C VAL A 146 3.40 23.67 0.85
N PRO A 147 3.61 24.87 0.26
CA PRO A 147 2.52 25.71 -0.23
C PRO A 147 1.63 24.99 -1.25
N ARG A 148 0.34 25.31 -1.26
CA ARG A 148 -0.65 24.68 -2.18
C ARG A 148 -0.22 24.66 -3.65
N ALA A 149 0.39 25.74 -4.13
CA ALA A 149 0.86 25.87 -5.51
C ALA A 149 1.95 24.85 -5.89
N ARG A 150 2.64 24.26 -4.90
CA ARG A 150 3.76 23.34 -5.08
C ARG A 150 3.44 21.90 -4.66
N LEU A 151 2.20 21.61 -4.27
CA LEU A 151 1.81 20.26 -3.81
C LEU A 151 1.99 19.19 -4.88
N VAL A 152 1.74 19.52 -6.16
CA VAL A 152 1.96 18.58 -7.27
C VAL A 152 3.43 18.18 -7.36
N ASP A 153 4.34 19.16 -7.28
CA ASP A 153 5.79 18.92 -7.28
C ASP A 153 6.23 18.10 -6.05
N ALA A 154 5.67 18.40 -4.88
CA ALA A 154 5.93 17.63 -3.66
C ALA A 154 5.47 16.17 -3.77
N HIS A 155 4.25 15.94 -4.25
CA HIS A 155 3.73 14.60 -4.45
C HIS A 155 4.52 13.83 -5.50
N ALA A 156 4.97 14.48 -6.58
CA ALA A 156 5.83 13.86 -7.59
C ALA A 156 7.17 13.39 -6.99
N LYS A 157 7.81 14.24 -6.19
CA LYS A 157 9.07 13.90 -5.50
C LYS A 157 8.91 12.80 -4.45
N ASN A 158 7.80 12.79 -3.71
CA ASN A 158 7.52 11.71 -2.76
C ASN A 158 7.18 10.39 -3.46
N ALA A 159 6.44 10.45 -4.56
CA ALA A 159 6.18 9.28 -5.40
C ALA A 159 7.49 8.71 -5.97
N LEU A 160 8.44 9.57 -6.35
CA LEU A 160 9.77 9.14 -6.77
C LEU A 160 10.53 8.44 -5.64
N ALA A 161 10.51 8.97 -4.41
CA ALA A 161 11.13 8.32 -3.26
C ALA A 161 10.52 6.92 -2.99
N GLY A 162 9.19 6.81 -3.02
CA GLY A 162 8.48 5.54 -2.90
C GLY A 162 8.85 4.55 -4.02
N ALA A 163 8.86 5.00 -5.28
CA ALA A 163 9.23 4.15 -6.42
C ALA A 163 10.68 3.63 -6.34
N ILE A 164 11.61 4.45 -5.87
CA ILE A 164 13.00 4.02 -5.63
C ILE A 164 13.01 2.89 -4.58
N ALA A 165 12.30 3.06 -3.47
CA ALA A 165 12.18 2.04 -2.44
C ALA A 165 11.51 0.77 -2.96
N ASP A 166 10.40 0.87 -3.70
CA ASP A 166 9.65 -0.28 -4.21
C ASP A 166 10.45 -1.13 -5.22
N VAL A 167 11.32 -0.50 -6.01
CA VAL A 167 12.15 -1.19 -7.00
C VAL A 167 13.43 -1.77 -6.39
N THR A 168 14.10 -1.02 -5.51
CA THR A 168 15.42 -1.41 -4.98
C THR A 168 15.35 -2.10 -3.62
N GLY A 169 14.35 -1.74 -2.82
CA GLY A 169 14.15 -2.19 -1.44
C GLY A 169 14.00 -3.70 -1.32
N PRO A 170 13.11 -4.38 -2.09
CA PRO A 170 12.94 -5.83 -1.94
C PRO A 170 14.22 -6.64 -2.22
N GLY A 171 15.00 -6.26 -3.23
CA GLY A 171 16.28 -6.90 -3.53
C GLY A 171 17.30 -6.71 -2.41
N ALA A 172 17.40 -5.48 -1.88
CA ALA A 172 18.28 -5.18 -0.76
C ALA A 172 17.83 -5.87 0.54
N ALA A 173 16.53 -5.88 0.82
CA ALA A 173 15.93 -6.56 1.96
C ALA A 173 16.17 -8.08 1.90
N GLY A 174 15.92 -8.72 0.75
CA GLY A 174 16.20 -10.14 0.57
C GLY A 174 17.69 -10.49 0.77
N ALA A 175 18.60 -9.66 0.24
CA ALA A 175 20.03 -9.82 0.46
C ALA A 175 20.42 -9.67 1.94
N LEU A 176 19.88 -8.66 2.63
CA LEU A 176 20.10 -8.43 4.05
C LEU A 176 19.59 -9.62 4.87
N ILE A 177 18.35 -10.06 4.64
CA ILE A 177 17.74 -11.21 5.32
C ILE A 177 18.58 -12.47 5.11
N ARG A 178 19.12 -12.70 3.91
CA ARG A 178 19.99 -13.85 3.64
C ARG A 178 21.32 -13.80 4.40
N LEU A 179 21.83 -12.61 4.71
CA LEU A 179 23.10 -12.41 5.41
C LEU A 179 22.96 -12.51 6.94
N VAL A 180 21.94 -11.86 7.51
CA VAL A 180 21.78 -11.76 8.97
C VAL A 180 20.60 -12.56 9.53
N GLY A 181 19.74 -13.10 8.68
CA GLY A 181 18.49 -13.74 9.07
C GLY A 181 17.32 -12.75 9.17
N ALA A 182 16.09 -13.27 9.03
CA ALA A 182 14.89 -12.42 8.99
C ALA A 182 14.63 -11.61 10.28
N PRO A 183 14.79 -12.17 11.50
CA PRO A 183 14.59 -11.39 12.72
C PRO A 183 15.60 -10.25 12.89
N LEU A 184 16.88 -10.48 12.57
CA LEU A 184 17.93 -9.44 12.69
C LEU A 184 17.80 -8.38 11.59
N ALA A 185 17.28 -8.72 10.41
CA ALA A 185 16.99 -7.72 9.38
C ALA A 185 15.99 -6.66 9.85
N LEU A 186 15.06 -6.99 10.75
CA LEU A 186 14.13 -6.03 11.35
C LEU A 186 14.84 -4.97 12.21
N LEU A 187 16.04 -5.23 12.73
CA LEU A 187 16.84 -4.19 13.39
C LEU A 187 17.27 -3.11 12.40
N ALA A 188 17.58 -3.48 11.15
CA ALA A 188 17.97 -2.49 10.16
C ALA A 188 16.81 -1.50 9.89
N ASP A 189 15.57 -1.98 9.79
CA ASP A 189 14.41 -1.11 9.70
C ASP A 189 14.23 -0.26 10.97
N ALA A 190 14.37 -0.86 12.15
CA ALA A 190 14.33 -0.12 13.41
C ALA A 190 15.37 1.02 13.47
N PHE A 191 16.58 0.80 12.96
CA PHE A 191 17.61 1.85 12.85
C PHE A 191 17.26 2.91 11.81
N LEU A 192 16.72 2.53 10.64
CA LEU A 192 16.27 3.47 9.62
C LEU A 192 15.14 4.37 10.14
N LEU A 193 14.14 3.79 10.82
CA LEU A 193 13.07 4.54 11.47
C LEU A 193 13.60 5.44 12.60
N GLY A 194 14.57 4.96 13.39
CA GLY A 194 15.27 5.78 14.38
C GLY A 194 16.00 6.97 13.76
N ALA A 195 16.66 6.77 12.61
CA ALA A 195 17.29 7.83 11.83
C ALA A 195 16.26 8.81 11.27
N SER A 196 15.11 8.32 10.78
CA SER A 196 13.99 9.16 10.33
C SER A 196 13.46 10.04 11.48
N VAL A 197 13.19 9.45 12.64
CA VAL A 197 12.80 10.17 13.86
C VAL A 197 13.83 11.26 14.19
N TRP A 198 15.11 10.95 14.14
CA TRP A 198 16.18 11.93 14.38
C TRP A 198 16.19 13.06 13.34
N ILE A 199 16.00 12.75 12.06
CA ILE A 199 15.90 13.73 10.97
C ILE A 199 14.68 14.64 11.15
N LEU A 200 13.56 14.14 11.69
CA LEU A 200 12.35 14.91 11.91
C LEU A 200 12.38 15.75 13.20
N ARG A 201 13.22 15.39 14.18
CA ARG A 201 13.32 16.10 15.47
C ARG A 201 13.69 17.57 15.28
N GLY A 202 12.89 18.47 15.85
CA GLY A 202 13.12 19.91 15.78
C GLY A 202 12.67 20.57 14.48
N LEU A 203 11.95 19.86 13.60
CA LEU A 203 11.13 20.53 12.59
C LEU A 203 10.02 21.33 13.30
N LYS A 204 9.94 22.62 13.00
CA LYS A 204 8.84 23.50 13.44
C LYS A 204 7.95 23.72 12.23
N ILE A 205 6.74 23.18 12.31
CA ILE A 205 5.70 23.39 11.31
C ILE A 205 4.69 24.34 11.96
N GLU A 206 4.47 25.49 11.33
CA GLU A 206 3.38 26.38 11.70
C GLU A 206 2.07 25.72 11.28
N GLU A 207 1.45 25.03 12.23
CA GLU A 207 0.09 24.52 12.05
C GLU A 207 -0.87 25.72 12.20
N PRO A 208 -1.63 26.10 11.15
CA PRO A 208 -2.59 27.19 11.27
C PRO A 208 -3.56 26.88 12.41
N PRO A 209 -3.93 27.88 13.24
CA PRO A 209 -4.83 27.66 14.37
C PRO A 209 -6.11 27.00 13.90
N HIS A 210 -6.39 25.83 14.47
CA HIS A 210 -7.51 24.98 14.08
C HIS A 210 -8.82 25.78 14.10
N ALA A 211 -9.42 26.02 12.95
CA ALA A 211 -10.85 26.28 12.89
C ALA A 211 -11.51 24.98 13.34
N ILE A 212 -11.88 24.89 14.62
CA ILE A 212 -12.54 23.72 15.20
C ILE A 212 -13.92 23.62 14.54
N VAL A 213 -14.01 22.99 13.37
CA VAL A 213 -15.30 22.59 12.80
C VAL A 213 -15.76 21.41 13.65
N ARG A 214 -16.52 21.72 14.71
CA ARG A 214 -17.14 20.77 15.65
C ARG A 214 -18.27 20.00 14.96
N ALA A 215 -18.01 19.33 13.85
CA ALA A 215 -18.98 18.39 13.32
C ALA A 215 -18.94 17.13 14.21
N PRO A 216 -20.05 16.71 14.83
CA PRO A 216 -20.10 15.49 15.62
C PRO A 216 -19.72 14.27 14.75
N PHE A 217 -18.94 13.34 15.32
CA PHE A 217 -18.36 12.18 14.63
C PHE A 217 -19.41 11.30 13.96
N TRP A 218 -20.41 10.86 14.74
CA TRP A 218 -21.44 9.95 14.26
C TRP A 218 -22.29 10.54 13.13
N PRO A 219 -22.77 11.79 13.20
CA PRO A 219 -23.43 12.44 12.08
C PRO A 219 -22.54 12.57 10.83
N SER A 220 -21.27 12.94 11.00
CA SER A 220 -20.34 13.06 9.87
C SER A 220 -20.05 11.72 9.19
N LEU A 221 -19.95 10.64 9.98
CA LEU A 221 -19.82 9.28 9.47
C LEU A 221 -21.07 8.83 8.70
N LYS A 222 -22.25 9.00 9.32
CA LYS A 222 -23.53 8.67 8.69
C LYS A 222 -23.74 9.43 7.39
N GLU A 223 -23.32 10.68 7.33
CA GLU A 223 -23.39 11.50 6.11
C GLU A 223 -22.49 10.94 5.01
N GLY A 224 -21.25 10.55 5.31
CA GLY A 224 -20.34 9.92 4.35
C GLY A 224 -20.88 8.57 3.83
N VAL A 225 -21.39 7.72 4.72
CA VAL A 225 -22.02 6.42 4.35
C VAL A 225 -23.26 6.65 3.49
N ARG A 226 -24.15 7.56 3.90
CA ARG A 226 -25.36 7.90 3.15
C ARG A 226 -25.03 8.46 1.77
N PHE A 227 -24.00 9.29 1.66
CA PHE A 227 -23.56 9.84 0.37
C PHE A 227 -23.04 8.73 -0.55
N VAL A 228 -22.15 7.85 -0.07
CA VAL A 228 -21.63 6.73 -0.87
C VAL A 228 -22.75 5.79 -1.31
N ALA A 229 -23.72 5.50 -0.42
CA ALA A 229 -24.88 4.68 -0.74
C ALA A 229 -25.85 5.37 -1.71
N GLY A 230 -25.93 6.71 -1.68
CA GLY A 230 -26.80 7.50 -2.56
C GLY A 230 -26.25 7.70 -3.97
N VAL A 231 -24.94 7.54 -4.18
CA VAL A 231 -24.31 7.65 -5.50
C VAL A 231 -23.98 6.25 -6.03
N ARG A 232 -24.77 5.78 -7.01
CA ARG A 232 -24.64 4.43 -7.59
C ARG A 232 -23.21 4.09 -8.00
N LEU A 233 -22.48 5.03 -8.61
CA LEU A 233 -21.09 4.84 -9.02
C LEU A 233 -20.17 4.51 -7.82
N LEU A 234 -20.29 5.24 -6.72
CA LEU A 234 -19.45 5.06 -5.53
C LEU A 234 -19.73 3.72 -4.85
N TRP A 235 -21.00 3.36 -4.71
CA TRP A 235 -21.39 2.05 -4.17
C TRP A 235 -20.87 0.89 -5.02
N VAL A 236 -21.05 0.96 -6.35
CA VAL A 236 -20.55 -0.07 -7.28
C VAL A 236 -19.03 -0.17 -7.19
N MET A 237 -18.31 0.95 -7.14
CA MET A 237 -16.86 0.96 -6.99
C MET A 237 -16.41 0.38 -5.64
N ALA A 238 -17.12 0.68 -4.56
CA ALA A 238 -16.84 0.13 -3.24
C ALA A 238 -16.99 -1.40 -3.24
N ALA A 239 -18.07 -1.93 -3.84
CA ALA A 239 -18.29 -3.36 -3.97
C ALA A 239 -17.23 -4.04 -4.84
N LEU A 240 -16.91 -3.46 -6.01
CA LEU A 240 -15.93 -4.04 -6.92
C LEU A 240 -14.52 -4.02 -6.34
N VAL A 241 -14.03 -2.87 -5.89
CA VAL A 241 -12.67 -2.77 -5.33
C VAL A 241 -12.57 -3.50 -3.99
N GLY A 242 -13.63 -3.51 -3.17
CA GLY A 242 -13.68 -4.33 -1.97
C GLY A 242 -13.64 -5.84 -2.26
N THR A 243 -14.35 -6.31 -3.28
CA THR A 243 -14.28 -7.71 -3.73
C THR A 243 -12.90 -8.05 -4.29
N TRP A 244 -12.28 -7.14 -5.03
CA TRP A 244 -10.90 -7.33 -5.47
C TRP A 244 -9.92 -7.38 -4.29
N GLN A 245 -10.11 -6.54 -3.26
CA GLN A 245 -9.30 -6.55 -2.04
C GLN A 245 -9.42 -7.89 -1.29
N LEU A 246 -10.61 -8.50 -1.27
CA LEU A 246 -10.83 -9.86 -0.74
C LEU A 246 -9.96 -10.88 -1.50
N CYS A 247 -10.04 -10.90 -2.84
CA CYS A 247 -9.25 -11.80 -3.68
C CYS A 247 -7.74 -11.56 -3.53
N HIS A 248 -7.32 -10.29 -3.51
CA HIS A 248 -5.93 -9.89 -3.35
C HIS A 248 -5.32 -10.41 -2.06
N HIS A 249 -5.96 -10.15 -0.92
CA HIS A 249 -5.43 -10.59 0.37
C HIS A 249 -5.48 -12.11 0.52
N GLY A 250 -6.46 -12.77 -0.11
CA GLY A 250 -6.49 -14.23 -0.19
C GLY A 250 -5.29 -14.82 -0.93
N ALA A 251 -4.89 -14.22 -2.06
CA ALA A 251 -3.71 -14.63 -2.81
C ALA A 251 -2.39 -14.22 -2.13
N MET A 252 -2.32 -13.00 -1.59
CA MET A 252 -1.13 -12.44 -0.97
C MET A 252 -0.64 -13.29 0.22
N VAL A 253 -1.56 -13.76 1.06
CA VAL A 253 -1.23 -14.58 2.25
C VAL A 253 -0.44 -15.84 1.88
N VAL A 254 -0.81 -16.49 0.78
CA VAL A 254 -0.20 -17.76 0.38
C VAL A 254 1.01 -17.58 -0.54
N GLN A 255 1.20 -16.41 -1.16
CA GLN A 255 2.23 -16.22 -2.19
C GLN A 255 3.67 -16.38 -1.65
N ILE A 256 3.94 -15.91 -0.42
CA ILE A 256 5.27 -16.07 0.22
C ILE A 256 5.51 -17.54 0.61
N LEU A 257 4.47 -18.21 1.13
CA LEU A 257 4.55 -19.63 1.43
C LEU A 257 4.76 -20.45 0.15
N TYR A 258 4.11 -20.08 -0.95
CA TYR A 258 4.27 -20.74 -2.24
C TYR A 258 5.70 -20.59 -2.76
N ALA A 259 6.24 -19.36 -2.70
CA ALA A 259 7.62 -19.08 -3.12
C ALA A 259 8.65 -19.87 -2.29
N THR A 260 8.47 -19.95 -0.98
CA THR A 260 9.45 -20.61 -0.09
C THR A 260 9.27 -22.14 -0.04
N ARG A 261 8.04 -22.65 -0.02
CA ARG A 261 7.76 -24.08 0.18
C ARG A 261 7.62 -24.87 -1.13
N GLU A 262 6.93 -24.33 -2.13
CA GLU A 262 6.70 -25.05 -3.39
C GLU A 262 7.80 -24.76 -4.41
N LEU A 263 8.21 -23.49 -4.56
CA LEU A 263 9.30 -23.14 -5.46
C LEU A 263 10.69 -23.36 -4.83
N GLY A 264 10.76 -23.42 -3.50
CA GLY A 264 12.02 -23.61 -2.76
C GLY A 264 12.96 -22.40 -2.86
N LEU A 265 12.41 -21.21 -3.06
CA LEU A 265 13.19 -19.98 -3.17
C LEU A 265 13.74 -19.56 -1.81
N ASN A 266 15.01 -19.19 -1.77
CA ASN A 266 15.61 -18.55 -0.61
C ASN A 266 15.21 -17.07 -0.51
N GLU A 267 15.57 -16.41 0.59
CA GLU A 267 15.13 -15.05 0.93
C GLU A 267 15.65 -14.01 -0.08
N LYS A 268 16.86 -14.22 -0.60
CA LYS A 268 17.44 -13.38 -1.66
C LYS A 268 16.64 -13.52 -2.95
N GLU A 269 16.31 -14.74 -3.36
CA GLU A 269 15.53 -15.01 -4.57
C GLU A 269 14.12 -14.44 -4.47
N VAL A 270 13.46 -14.59 -3.32
CA VAL A 270 12.17 -13.95 -3.05
C VAL A 270 12.28 -12.43 -3.19
N GLY A 271 13.28 -11.80 -2.54
CA GLY A 271 13.51 -10.37 -2.65
C GLY A 271 13.75 -9.88 -4.08
N LEU A 272 14.55 -10.63 -4.86
CA LEU A 272 14.76 -10.34 -6.29
C LEU A 272 13.48 -10.45 -7.11
N CYS A 273 12.58 -11.40 -6.79
CA CYS A 273 11.31 -11.52 -7.50
C CYS A 273 10.39 -10.31 -7.27
N TYR A 274 10.41 -9.73 -6.07
CA TYR A 274 9.66 -8.52 -5.74
C TYR A 274 10.15 -7.27 -6.46
N ILE A 275 11.32 -7.27 -7.09
CA ILE A 275 11.70 -6.20 -8.04
C ILE A 275 10.68 -6.14 -9.20
N GLY A 276 10.14 -7.29 -9.62
CA GLY A 276 9.08 -7.37 -10.62
C GLY A 276 7.84 -6.57 -10.24
N LEU A 277 7.49 -6.55 -8.94
CA LEU A 277 6.39 -5.74 -8.40
C LEU A 277 6.64 -4.24 -8.65
N GLY A 278 7.81 -3.75 -8.25
CA GLY A 278 8.20 -2.35 -8.45
C GLY A 278 8.22 -1.95 -9.93
N VAL A 279 8.76 -2.82 -10.80
CA VAL A 279 8.75 -2.60 -12.26
C VAL A 279 7.33 -2.50 -12.82
N GLY A 280 6.43 -3.40 -12.40
CA GLY A 280 5.02 -3.36 -12.80
C GLY A 280 4.34 -2.05 -12.38
N THR A 281 4.57 -1.60 -11.15
CA THR A 281 4.07 -0.34 -10.60
C THR A 281 4.56 0.86 -11.42
N VAL A 282 5.87 0.95 -11.69
CA VAL A 282 6.46 2.05 -12.47
C VAL A 282 5.95 2.05 -13.91
N ALA A 283 5.89 0.87 -14.56
CA ALA A 283 5.36 0.73 -15.91
C ALA A 283 3.90 1.20 -16.00
N ALA A 284 3.05 0.79 -15.06
CA ALA A 284 1.66 1.24 -15.01
C ALA A 284 1.53 2.74 -14.71
N GLY A 285 2.40 3.32 -13.88
CA GLY A 285 2.43 4.76 -13.65
C GLY A 285 2.76 5.56 -14.92
N ALA A 286 3.73 5.07 -15.71
CA ALA A 286 4.18 5.73 -16.94
C ALA A 286 3.18 5.57 -18.10
N PHE A 287 2.60 4.37 -18.27
CA PHE A 287 1.76 4.05 -19.42
C PHE A 287 0.25 4.07 -19.11
N GLY A 288 -0.14 3.95 -17.85
CA GLY A 288 -1.53 3.94 -17.39
C GLY A 288 -2.37 5.13 -17.87
N PRO A 289 -1.87 6.38 -17.82
CA PRO A 289 -2.59 7.53 -18.38
C PRO A 289 -2.82 7.46 -19.89
N LYS A 290 -1.94 6.78 -20.65
CA LYS A 290 -2.13 6.55 -22.09
C LYS A 290 -3.19 5.46 -22.33
N VAL A 291 -3.18 4.41 -21.51
CA VAL A 291 -4.19 3.34 -21.55
C VAL A 291 -5.57 3.92 -21.21
N ALA A 292 -5.69 4.68 -20.12
CA ALA A 292 -6.93 5.33 -19.69
C ALA A 292 -7.53 6.24 -20.78
N ARG A 293 -6.70 6.99 -21.50
CA ARG A 293 -7.16 7.81 -22.64
C ARG A 293 -7.65 6.99 -23.83
N ARG A 294 -7.12 5.79 -24.06
CA ARG A 294 -7.49 4.95 -25.21
C ARG A 294 -8.75 4.13 -24.97
N ILE A 295 -8.86 3.48 -23.81
CA ILE A 295 -9.94 2.53 -23.53
C ILE A 295 -10.97 3.07 -22.52
N GLY A 296 -10.69 4.20 -21.88
CA GLY A 296 -11.53 4.79 -20.85
C GLY A 296 -11.11 4.47 -19.42
N VAL A 297 -11.46 5.36 -18.49
CA VAL A 297 -11.11 5.26 -17.06
C VAL A 297 -11.74 4.01 -16.41
N GLY A 298 -13.02 3.74 -16.71
CA GLY A 298 -13.72 2.55 -16.20
C GLY A 298 -13.13 1.24 -16.71
N ASN A 299 -12.89 1.13 -18.03
CA ASN A 299 -12.31 -0.08 -18.63
C ASN A 299 -10.86 -0.32 -18.19
N THR A 300 -10.10 0.75 -17.91
CA THR A 300 -8.74 0.62 -17.39
C THR A 300 -8.71 0.06 -15.97
N LEU A 301 -9.69 0.43 -15.13
CA LEU A 301 -9.87 -0.19 -13.82
C LEU A 301 -10.18 -1.69 -13.95
N LEU A 302 -11.10 -2.07 -14.86
CA LEU A 302 -11.43 -3.48 -15.10
C LEU A 302 -10.26 -4.29 -15.68
N LEU A 303 -9.47 -3.67 -16.56
CA LEU A 303 -8.23 -4.25 -17.07
C LEU A 303 -7.25 -4.55 -15.93
N GLY A 304 -7.18 -3.68 -14.92
CA GLY A 304 -6.38 -3.92 -13.73
C GLY A 304 -6.81 -5.18 -12.95
N PHE A 305 -8.12 -5.39 -12.75
CA PHE A 305 -8.64 -6.63 -12.16
C PHE A 305 -8.26 -7.87 -12.99
N ALA A 306 -8.35 -7.76 -14.32
CA ALA A 306 -7.99 -8.86 -15.20
C ALA A 306 -6.50 -9.20 -15.16
N ILE A 307 -5.62 -8.18 -15.18
CA ILE A 307 -4.17 -8.37 -15.10
C ILE A 307 -3.78 -9.03 -13.78
N CYS A 308 -4.32 -8.58 -12.64
CA CYS A 308 -4.06 -9.24 -11.35
C CYS A 308 -4.56 -10.68 -11.35
N GLY A 309 -5.77 -10.92 -11.86
CA GLY A 309 -6.37 -12.26 -11.90
C GLY A 309 -5.57 -13.24 -12.76
N ILE A 310 -5.12 -12.80 -13.94
CA ILE A 310 -4.22 -13.57 -14.82
C ILE A 310 -2.90 -13.85 -14.10
N GLY A 311 -2.32 -12.86 -13.42
CA GLY A 311 -1.08 -13.01 -12.66
C GLY A 311 -1.16 -14.10 -11.60
N TRP A 312 -2.24 -14.16 -10.83
CA TRP A 312 -2.44 -15.20 -9.81
C TRP A 312 -2.76 -16.57 -10.44
N LEU A 313 -3.56 -16.62 -11.50
CA LEU A 313 -3.91 -17.88 -12.18
C LEU A 313 -2.73 -18.53 -12.89
N GLN A 314 -1.89 -17.74 -13.58
CA GLN A 314 -0.71 -18.30 -14.23
C GLN A 314 0.23 -18.97 -13.22
N LEU A 315 0.35 -18.39 -12.01
CA LEU A 315 1.22 -18.93 -10.97
C LEU A 315 0.63 -20.23 -10.41
N ALA A 316 -0.69 -20.29 -10.24
CA ALA A 316 -1.37 -21.52 -9.83
C ALA A 316 -1.27 -22.65 -10.88
N ALA A 317 -1.23 -22.29 -12.17
CA ALA A 317 -1.21 -23.23 -13.29
C ALA A 317 0.19 -23.81 -13.59
N ILE A 318 1.26 -23.02 -13.44
CA ILE A 318 2.62 -23.44 -13.79
C ILE A 318 3.20 -24.32 -12.67
N GLN A 319 3.40 -25.60 -12.96
CA GLN A 319 3.85 -26.61 -11.98
C GLN A 319 5.36 -26.88 -12.01
N SER A 320 6.06 -26.44 -13.06
CA SER A 320 7.47 -26.72 -13.23
C SER A 320 8.31 -25.80 -12.36
N LYS A 321 9.21 -26.37 -11.56
CA LYS A 321 10.15 -25.61 -10.70
C LYS A 321 11.01 -24.62 -11.50
N PHE A 322 11.41 -24.98 -12.72
CA PHE A 322 12.20 -24.11 -13.60
C PHE A 322 11.41 -22.88 -14.06
N TRP A 323 10.16 -23.07 -14.47
CA TRP A 323 9.29 -21.98 -14.92
C TRP A 323 8.60 -21.25 -13.76
N GLY A 324 8.55 -21.84 -12.58
CA GLY A 324 7.86 -21.32 -11.41
C GLY A 324 8.41 -19.99 -10.90
N THR A 325 9.74 -19.82 -10.90
CA THR A 325 10.35 -18.53 -10.54
C THR A 325 9.96 -17.42 -11.50
N MET A 326 9.99 -17.69 -12.82
CA MET A 326 9.55 -16.74 -13.83
C MET A 326 8.05 -16.45 -13.74
N ALA A 327 7.24 -17.46 -13.44
CA ALA A 327 5.81 -17.29 -13.17
C ALA A 327 5.57 -16.39 -11.95
N PHE A 328 6.36 -16.54 -10.89
CA PHE A 328 6.26 -15.74 -9.68
C PHE A 328 6.66 -14.27 -9.92
N VAL A 329 7.77 -14.03 -10.63
CA VAL A 329 8.17 -12.68 -11.06
C VAL A 329 7.08 -12.04 -11.91
N THR A 330 6.54 -12.78 -12.88
CA THR A 330 5.49 -12.29 -13.78
C THR A 330 4.20 -12.00 -12.99
N MET A 331 3.86 -12.84 -12.01
CA MET A 331 2.70 -12.62 -11.13
C MET A 331 2.85 -11.30 -10.35
N LEU A 332 4.02 -11.05 -9.76
CA LEU A 332 4.29 -9.81 -9.02
C LEU A 332 4.26 -8.57 -9.93
N LEU A 333 4.80 -8.68 -11.15
CA LEU A 333 4.71 -7.62 -12.16
C LEU A 333 3.25 -7.34 -12.56
N CYS A 334 2.47 -8.39 -12.83
CA CYS A 334 1.04 -8.27 -13.10
C CYS A 334 0.30 -7.63 -11.92
N PHE A 335 0.61 -8.02 -10.69
CA PHE A 335 0.01 -7.43 -9.49
C PHE A 335 0.32 -5.94 -9.39
N GLY A 336 1.58 -5.52 -9.48
CA GLY A 336 1.96 -4.10 -9.43
C GLY A 336 1.31 -3.28 -10.53
N MET A 337 1.32 -3.79 -11.76
CA MET A 337 0.68 -3.13 -12.90
C MET A 337 -0.83 -3.00 -12.69
N GLY A 338 -1.51 -4.09 -12.35
CA GLY A 338 -2.96 -4.12 -12.18
C GLY A 338 -3.42 -3.25 -11.01
N ALA A 339 -2.73 -3.30 -9.87
CA ALA A 339 -3.04 -2.49 -8.69
C ALA A 339 -2.98 -0.98 -8.99
N VAL A 340 -1.94 -0.52 -9.68
CA VAL A 340 -1.83 0.89 -10.08
C VAL A 340 -2.95 1.31 -11.03
N LEU A 341 -3.28 0.47 -12.02
CA LEU A 341 -4.41 0.75 -12.93
C LEU A 341 -5.75 0.80 -12.18
N ILE A 342 -5.96 -0.04 -11.17
CA ILE A 342 -7.16 0.01 -10.34
C ILE A 342 -7.21 1.33 -9.56
N PHE A 343 -6.18 1.61 -8.75
CA PHE A 343 -6.24 2.68 -7.75
C PHE A 343 -6.16 4.09 -8.34
N ILE A 344 -5.43 4.32 -9.44
CA ILE A 344 -5.40 5.62 -10.11
C ILE A 344 -6.80 5.97 -10.65
N ASN A 345 -7.42 5.04 -11.38
CA ASN A 345 -8.74 5.26 -11.97
C ASN A 345 -9.83 5.31 -10.90
N PHE A 346 -9.72 4.47 -9.87
CA PHE A 346 -10.62 4.49 -8.71
C PHE A 346 -10.57 5.84 -7.97
N LEU A 347 -9.38 6.38 -7.74
CA LEU A 347 -9.20 7.69 -7.11
C LEU A 347 -9.82 8.81 -7.97
N ALA A 348 -9.55 8.80 -9.28
CA ALA A 348 -10.05 9.82 -10.18
C ALA A 348 -11.59 9.82 -10.28
N LEU A 349 -12.20 8.64 -10.46
CA LEU A 349 -13.66 8.49 -10.58
C LEU A 349 -14.39 8.96 -9.31
N ARG A 350 -13.92 8.53 -8.13
CA ARG A 350 -14.60 8.91 -6.88
C ARG A 350 -14.48 10.40 -6.58
N GLN A 351 -13.37 11.03 -6.94
CA GLN A 351 -13.18 12.47 -6.76
C GLN A 351 -14.05 13.28 -7.72
N ALA A 352 -14.21 12.83 -8.98
CA ALA A 352 -14.99 13.55 -10.00
C ALA A 352 -16.47 13.71 -9.62
N VAL A 353 -17.06 12.72 -8.95
CA VAL A 353 -18.48 12.70 -8.58
C VAL A 353 -18.77 13.24 -7.19
N THR A 354 -17.74 13.67 -6.45
CA THR A 354 -17.88 14.07 -5.05
C THR A 354 -17.79 15.60 -4.89
N PRO A 355 -18.81 16.26 -4.32
CA PRO A 355 -18.74 17.67 -3.96
C PRO A 355 -17.56 17.96 -3.01
N GLN A 356 -16.91 19.12 -3.18
CA GLN A 356 -15.70 19.47 -2.41
C GLN A 356 -15.90 19.37 -0.88
N HIS A 357 -17.07 19.76 -0.37
CA HIS A 357 -17.38 19.72 1.07
C HIS A 357 -17.57 18.28 1.62
N LEU A 358 -17.77 17.28 0.77
CA LEU A 358 -17.92 15.86 1.15
C LEU A 358 -16.66 15.03 0.86
N LEU A 359 -15.64 15.59 0.23
CA LEU A 359 -14.49 14.85 -0.29
C LEU A 359 -13.76 14.05 0.79
N GLY A 360 -13.54 14.63 1.98
CA GLY A 360 -12.89 13.95 3.10
C GLY A 360 -13.73 12.82 3.70
N ARG A 361 -15.04 13.05 3.85
CA ARG A 361 -16.00 12.06 4.37
C ARG A 361 -16.14 10.87 3.42
N MET A 362 -16.37 11.15 2.14
CA MET A 362 -16.41 10.13 1.08
C MET A 362 -15.11 9.34 1.05
N THR A 363 -13.95 10.01 1.10
CA THR A 363 -12.65 9.32 1.05
C THR A 363 -12.48 8.35 2.19
N SER A 364 -12.79 8.77 3.42
CA SER A 364 -12.68 7.92 4.60
C SER A 364 -13.66 6.74 4.54
N THR A 365 -14.92 7.00 4.16
CA THR A 365 -15.94 5.95 3.98
C THR A 365 -15.54 4.94 2.92
N MET A 366 -15.12 5.39 1.73
CA MET A 366 -14.68 4.49 0.65
C MET A 366 -13.49 3.63 1.09
N ARG A 367 -12.49 4.24 1.75
CA ARG A 367 -11.30 3.54 2.24
C ARG A 367 -11.66 2.46 3.26
N TRP A 368 -12.60 2.75 4.14
CA TRP A 368 -13.13 1.78 5.10
C TRP A 368 -13.89 0.64 4.41
N LEU A 369 -14.82 0.97 3.49
CA LEU A 369 -15.62 -0.03 2.77
C LEU A 369 -14.78 -1.01 1.94
N ILE A 370 -13.71 -0.55 1.28
CA ILE A 370 -12.86 -1.44 0.47
C ILE A 370 -11.89 -2.29 1.30
N LEU A 371 -11.58 -1.90 2.55
CA LEU A 371 -10.65 -2.63 3.41
C LEU A 371 -11.34 -3.60 4.36
N ILE A 372 -12.64 -3.44 4.62
CA ILE A 372 -13.43 -4.43 5.38
C ILE A 372 -13.26 -5.85 4.80
N PRO A 373 -13.36 -6.09 3.48
CA PRO A 373 -13.21 -7.43 2.92
C PRO A 373 -11.77 -7.96 2.95
N ALA A 374 -10.75 -7.12 3.17
CA ALA A 374 -9.35 -7.52 3.10
C ALA A 374 -8.99 -8.55 4.20
N ALA A 375 -9.40 -8.33 5.45
CA ALA A 375 -9.13 -9.26 6.55
C ALA A 375 -9.85 -10.62 6.38
N PRO A 376 -11.15 -10.69 6.04
CA PRO A 376 -11.79 -11.95 5.62
C PRO A 376 -11.06 -12.62 4.46
N GLY A 377 -10.56 -11.86 3.49
CA GLY A 377 -9.83 -12.39 2.34
C GLY A 377 -8.55 -13.10 2.76
N ALA A 378 -7.78 -12.46 3.65
CA ALA A 378 -6.58 -13.06 4.23
C ALA A 378 -6.89 -14.36 4.99
N LEU A 379 -7.95 -14.38 5.81
CA LEU A 379 -8.36 -15.57 6.55
C LEU A 379 -8.82 -16.70 5.63
N ILE A 380 -9.66 -16.39 4.63
CA ILE A 380 -10.14 -17.37 3.65
C ILE A 380 -8.98 -17.92 2.82
N GLY A 381 -8.06 -17.06 2.35
CA GLY A 381 -6.89 -17.48 1.59
C GLY A 381 -5.95 -18.37 2.40
N GLY A 382 -5.71 -18.03 3.67
CA GLY A 382 -4.96 -18.87 4.60
C GLY A 382 -5.62 -20.23 4.81
N TRP A 383 -6.94 -20.23 5.09
CA TRP A 383 -7.71 -21.48 5.27
C TRP A 383 -7.69 -22.36 4.01
N LEU A 384 -7.94 -21.78 2.83
CA LEU A 384 -7.85 -22.50 1.55
C LEU A 384 -6.43 -23.04 1.31
N GLY A 385 -5.42 -22.24 1.62
CA GLY A 385 -4.01 -22.62 1.46
C GLY A 385 -3.61 -23.81 2.34
N GLU A 386 -4.18 -23.92 3.53
CA GLU A 386 -3.91 -25.01 4.48
C GLU A 386 -4.66 -26.29 4.15
N HIS A 387 -5.96 -26.19 3.82
CA HIS A 387 -6.82 -27.36 3.63
C HIS A 387 -6.86 -27.90 2.19
N PHE A 388 -6.73 -27.03 1.20
CA PHE A 388 -6.78 -27.41 -0.22
C PHE A 388 -5.42 -27.25 -0.91
N GLY A 389 -4.52 -26.45 -0.34
CA GLY A 389 -3.18 -26.20 -0.86
C GLY A 389 -3.01 -24.77 -1.38
N LEU A 390 -1.77 -24.26 -1.32
CA LEU A 390 -1.43 -22.87 -1.63
C LEU A 390 -1.83 -22.49 -3.06
N ARG A 391 -1.69 -23.43 -4.00
CA ARG A 391 -2.09 -23.29 -5.41
C ARG A 391 -3.57 -22.99 -5.58
N TRP A 392 -4.43 -23.67 -4.83
CA TRP A 392 -5.88 -23.48 -4.93
C TRP A 392 -6.32 -22.15 -4.33
N ALA A 393 -5.64 -21.68 -3.28
CA ALA A 393 -5.84 -20.33 -2.75
C ALA A 393 -5.45 -19.26 -3.79
N LEU A 394 -4.31 -19.42 -4.48
CA LEU A 394 -3.91 -18.53 -5.59
C LEU A 394 -4.92 -18.59 -6.76
N ALA A 395 -5.35 -19.79 -7.15
CA ALA A 395 -6.34 -19.98 -8.20
C ALA A 395 -7.68 -19.33 -7.83
N ALA A 396 -8.14 -19.47 -6.58
CA ALA A 396 -9.37 -18.85 -6.10
C ALA A 396 -9.31 -17.32 -6.17
N GLY A 397 -8.19 -16.71 -5.75
CA GLY A 397 -7.96 -15.27 -5.89
C GLY A 397 -7.95 -14.82 -7.35
N GLY A 398 -7.29 -15.59 -8.22
CA GLY A 398 -7.18 -15.28 -9.65
C GLY A 398 -8.49 -15.45 -10.43
N VAL A 399 -9.20 -16.56 -10.25
CA VAL A 399 -10.55 -16.77 -10.80
C VAL A 399 -11.50 -15.72 -10.26
N GLY A 400 -11.50 -15.46 -8.95
CA GLY A 400 -12.36 -14.43 -8.34
C GLY A 400 -12.15 -13.05 -8.96
N SER A 401 -10.89 -12.64 -9.16
CA SER A 401 -10.56 -11.35 -9.79
C SER A 401 -10.96 -11.30 -11.28
N LEU A 402 -10.81 -12.40 -12.03
CA LEU A 402 -11.24 -12.45 -13.44
C LEU A 402 -12.76 -12.48 -13.57
N SER A 403 -13.44 -13.30 -12.78
CA SER A 403 -14.90 -13.35 -12.72
C SER A 403 -15.46 -11.99 -12.35
N LEU A 404 -14.80 -11.28 -11.41
CA LEU A 404 -15.15 -9.90 -11.07
C LEU A 404 -14.97 -8.95 -12.25
N ALA A 405 -13.84 -9.03 -12.99
CA ALA A 405 -13.61 -8.21 -14.16
C ALA A 405 -14.68 -8.42 -15.25
N VAL A 406 -15.02 -9.68 -15.53
CA VAL A 406 -16.05 -10.07 -16.51
C VAL A 406 -17.45 -9.63 -16.04
N ALA A 407 -17.81 -9.92 -14.79
CA ALA A 407 -19.09 -9.54 -14.22
C ALA A 407 -19.26 -8.02 -14.19
N ALA A 408 -18.21 -7.28 -13.81
CA ALA A 408 -18.23 -5.82 -13.84
C ALA A 408 -18.33 -5.27 -15.27
N TYR A 409 -17.66 -5.89 -16.25
CA TYR A 409 -17.81 -5.51 -17.66
C TYR A 409 -19.22 -5.76 -18.19
N ALA A 410 -19.88 -6.84 -17.75
CA ALA A 410 -21.23 -7.19 -18.20
C ALA A 410 -22.33 -6.37 -17.50
N LEU A 411 -22.20 -6.17 -16.18
CA LEU A 411 -23.28 -5.70 -15.30
C LEU A 411 -23.15 -4.24 -14.85
N SER A 412 -21.95 -3.66 -14.92
CA SER A 412 -21.72 -2.31 -14.41
C SER A 412 -21.76 -1.25 -15.51
N SER A 413 -22.21 -0.05 -15.15
CA SER A 413 -22.13 1.13 -16.02
C SER A 413 -20.69 1.62 -16.25
N LEU A 414 -19.68 1.01 -15.60
CA LEU A 414 -18.28 1.42 -15.73
C LEU A 414 -17.76 1.30 -17.16
N ARG A 415 -18.26 0.36 -17.96
CA ARG A 415 -17.83 0.19 -19.36
C ARG A 415 -18.11 1.40 -20.25
N HIS A 416 -19.09 2.22 -19.84
CA HIS A 416 -19.50 3.43 -20.56
C HIS A 416 -18.72 4.68 -20.09
N LEU A 417 -17.98 4.59 -18.99
CA LEU A 417 -17.17 5.69 -18.46
C LEU A 417 -15.83 5.81 -19.20
N ARG A 418 -15.90 6.39 -20.40
CA ARG A 418 -14.71 6.74 -21.19
C ARG A 418 -14.00 7.97 -20.63
N GLU A 419 -14.76 8.94 -20.15
CA GLU A 419 -14.27 10.17 -19.55
C GLU A 419 -14.73 10.31 -18.10
N LEU A 420 -14.12 11.24 -17.37
CA LEU A 420 -14.57 11.56 -16.01
C LEU A 420 -15.94 12.25 -16.08
N PRO A 421 -16.91 11.87 -15.22
CA PRO A 421 -18.22 12.52 -15.19
C PRO A 421 -18.11 14.03 -15.00
N ALA A 422 -18.89 14.81 -15.76
CA ALA A 422 -18.91 16.27 -15.69
C ALA A 422 -19.75 16.74 -14.48
N LYS A 423 -19.07 17.07 -13.38
CA LYS A 423 -19.60 17.69 -12.14
C LYS A 423 -20.73 16.92 -11.40
N PRO A 424 -20.91 17.15 -10.08
CA PRO A 424 -21.84 16.37 -9.25
C PRO A 424 -23.34 16.48 -9.60
N HIS A 425 -23.75 17.49 -10.38
CA HIS A 425 -25.15 17.81 -10.62
C HIS A 425 -25.83 16.96 -11.71
N GLU A 426 -25.08 16.29 -12.59
CA GLU A 426 -25.67 15.52 -13.71
C GLU A 426 -25.99 14.05 -13.35
N LEU A 427 -25.50 13.53 -12.22
CA LEU A 427 -25.65 12.12 -11.82
C LEU A 427 -26.92 11.81 -11.01
N GLN A 428 -27.74 12.81 -10.67
CA GLN A 428 -29.04 12.56 -10.03
C GLN A 428 -30.15 12.23 -11.05
N ALA A 429 -29.87 12.33 -12.36
CA ALA A 429 -30.86 12.19 -13.43
C ALA A 429 -30.62 10.98 -14.38
N ALA A 430 -29.67 10.09 -14.08
CA ALA A 430 -29.37 8.88 -14.85
C ALA A 430 -29.15 7.68 -13.92
#